data_AF-A0A949ZRH3-F1
#
_entry.id   AF-A0A949ZRH3-F1
#
_cell.length_a   1.000
_cell.length_b   1.000
_cell.length_c   1.000
_cell.angle_alpha   90.00
_cell.angle_beta   90.00
_cell.angle_gamma   90.00
#
_symmetry.space_group_name_H-M   'P 1'
#
loop_
_entity.id
_entity.type
_entity.pdbx_description
1 polymer ?
#
loop_
_entity_poly.entity_id
_entity_poly.type
_entity_poly.pdbx_seq_one_letter_code
_entity_poly.pdbx_strand_id
1 'polypeptide(L)'
;MSRARWQPGGWADPKRISRGPNGRALCRWCGTEVRPPRRTFCGETCVHHWRMRTSPAYVREQVFRRDRGVCALCGEDTMARSRSLRKLPWRARRRRCQELGIPYLRLRSPWDADHIVPVCEGGGQCSLENFRTLCIPCHQRVTGELRVRLRSSCATTEAANSRGHAPSTLGADM
;
A
#
# COMPACT_ATOMS: atom_id res chain seq x y z
N MET A 1 -0.83 6.12 -15.23
CA MET A 1 -0.06 5.51 -14.11
C MET A 1 -0.70 4.17 -13.75
N SER A 2 0.07 3.09 -13.66
CA SER A 2 -0.46 1.73 -13.53
C SER A 2 -1.26 1.53 -12.24
N ARG A 3 -2.51 1.07 -12.36
CA ARG A 3 -3.37 0.61 -11.24
C ARG A 3 -2.90 -0.72 -10.63
N ALA A 4 -1.96 -1.40 -11.29
CA ALA A 4 -1.40 -2.68 -10.86
C ALA A 4 -0.42 -2.48 -9.70
N ARG A 5 -0.69 -3.21 -8.62
CA ARG A 5 -0.02 -3.12 -7.31
C ARG A 5 1.42 -3.63 -7.30
N TRP A 6 1.97 -4.18 -8.39
CA TRP A 6 3.14 -5.05 -8.25
C TRP A 6 4.21 -4.80 -9.32
N GLN A 7 5.29 -4.14 -8.93
CA GLN A 7 6.58 -4.44 -9.52
C GLN A 7 7.14 -5.68 -8.82
N PRO A 8 7.68 -6.68 -9.54
CA PRO A 8 8.25 -7.87 -8.92
C PRO A 8 9.39 -7.44 -7.99
N GLY A 9 9.13 -7.56 -6.68
CA GLY A 9 10.13 -7.39 -5.65
C GLY A 9 11.08 -8.58 -5.61
N GLY A 10 12.13 -8.46 -4.81
CA GLY A 10 13.04 -9.56 -4.50
C GLY A 10 14.41 -9.49 -5.17
N TRP A 11 15.11 -10.63 -5.08
CA TRP A 11 16.46 -10.81 -5.59
C TRP A 11 16.47 -10.69 -7.11
N ALA A 12 17.52 -10.07 -7.64
CA ALA A 12 17.75 -9.95 -9.07
C ALA A 12 19.13 -10.53 -9.38
N ASP A 13 19.19 -11.38 -10.41
CA ASP A 13 20.44 -11.92 -10.92
C ASP A 13 21.31 -10.78 -11.46
N PRO A 14 22.51 -10.54 -10.90
CA PRO A 14 23.41 -9.49 -11.37
C PRO A 14 23.77 -9.58 -12.86
N LYS A 15 23.71 -10.78 -13.46
CA LYS A 15 23.98 -10.97 -14.89
C LYS A 15 22.86 -10.43 -15.79
N ARG A 16 21.64 -10.33 -15.26
CA ARG A 16 20.44 -9.88 -15.99
C ARG A 16 20.16 -8.38 -15.82
N ILE A 17 20.97 -7.67 -15.02
CA ILE A 17 20.81 -6.24 -14.79
C ILE A 17 21.45 -5.46 -15.94
N SER A 18 20.73 -4.47 -16.46
CA SER A 18 21.22 -3.55 -17.49
C SER A 18 22.57 -2.95 -17.08
N ARG A 19 23.46 -2.75 -18.05
CA ARG A 19 24.80 -2.21 -17.83
C ARG A 19 24.92 -0.81 -18.40
N GLY A 20 25.70 0.01 -17.70
CA GLY A 20 26.03 1.36 -18.11
C GLY A 20 27.19 1.41 -19.11
N PRO A 21 27.57 2.62 -19.54
CA PRO A 21 28.63 2.84 -20.52
C PRO A 21 30.00 2.28 -20.08
N ASN A 22 30.28 2.19 -18.77
CA ASN A 22 31.52 1.62 -18.25
C ASN A 22 31.41 0.11 -17.97
N GLY A 23 30.39 -0.57 -18.51
CA GLY A 23 30.16 -2.01 -18.34
C GLY A 23 29.69 -2.44 -16.94
N ARG A 24 29.42 -1.48 -16.04
CA ARG A 24 28.95 -1.73 -14.67
C ARG A 24 27.45 -1.91 -14.63
N ALA A 25 26.95 -2.71 -13.69
CA ALA A 25 25.51 -2.89 -13.50
C ALA A 25 24.85 -1.55 -13.07
N LEU A 26 23.69 -1.25 -13.64
CA LEU A 26 22.90 -0.08 -13.29
C LEU A 26 22.07 -0.34 -12.03
N CYS A 27 21.97 0.68 -11.18
CA CYS A 27 21.13 0.66 -10.00
C CYS A 27 19.68 0.44 -10.43
N ARG A 28 19.01 -0.57 -9.84
CA ARG A 28 17.60 -0.90 -10.13
C ARG A 28 16.60 0.20 -9.77
N TRP A 29 17.06 1.25 -9.08
CA TRP A 29 16.24 2.39 -8.68
C TRP A 29 16.54 3.64 -9.51
N CYS A 30 17.77 4.18 -9.38
CA CYS A 30 18.14 5.46 -9.99
C CYS A 30 18.86 5.33 -11.34
N GLY A 31 19.18 4.11 -11.79
CA GLY A 31 19.90 3.89 -13.04
C GLY A 31 21.38 4.26 -13.02
N THR A 32 21.93 4.76 -11.91
CA THR A 32 23.37 5.05 -11.79
C THR A 32 24.21 3.77 -11.73
N GLU A 33 25.40 3.78 -12.31
CA GLU A 33 26.33 2.65 -12.22
C GLU A 33 26.70 2.31 -10.77
N VAL A 34 26.56 1.04 -10.42
CA VAL A 34 26.87 0.53 -9.09
C VAL A 34 28.37 0.28 -8.98
N ARG A 35 29.00 0.88 -7.97
CA ARG A 35 30.41 0.67 -7.65
C ARG A 35 30.57 -0.56 -6.73
N PRO A 36 31.62 -1.39 -6.94
CA PRO A 36 31.98 -2.45 -6.00
C PRO A 36 32.16 -1.90 -4.58
N PRO A 37 31.84 -2.69 -3.53
CA PRO A 37 31.39 -4.09 -3.54
C PRO A 37 29.89 -4.28 -3.82
N ARG A 38 29.12 -3.20 -4.03
CA ARG A 38 27.68 -3.29 -4.29
C ARG A 38 27.43 -3.82 -5.70
N ARG A 39 26.27 -4.46 -5.92
CA ARG A 39 25.96 -5.15 -7.20
C ARG A 39 24.70 -4.66 -7.90
N THR A 40 23.64 -4.33 -7.15
CA THR A 40 22.30 -4.09 -7.72
C THR A 40 21.71 -2.72 -7.35
N PHE A 41 22.25 -2.08 -6.32
CA PHE A 41 21.87 -0.73 -5.88
C PHE A 41 23.11 0.08 -5.51
N CYS A 42 23.11 1.37 -5.84
CA CYS A 42 24.25 2.25 -5.57
C CYS A 42 24.40 2.62 -4.08
N GLY A 43 23.32 2.54 -3.28
CA GLY A 43 23.33 2.94 -1.87
C GLY A 43 22.05 2.57 -1.14
N GLU A 44 22.03 2.83 0.17
CA GLU A 44 20.92 2.46 1.06
C GLU A 44 19.63 3.23 0.77
N THR A 45 19.73 4.49 0.38
CA THR A 45 18.57 5.31 -0.02
C THR A 45 17.81 4.67 -1.19
N CYS A 46 18.53 4.20 -2.20
CA CYS A 46 17.95 3.50 -3.34
C CYS A 46 17.31 2.17 -2.94
N VAL A 47 17.94 1.44 -2.01
CA VAL A 47 17.35 0.22 -1.43
C VAL A 47 16.07 0.55 -0.66
N HIS A 48 16.08 1.60 0.15
CA HIS A 48 14.93 2.06 0.94
C HIS A 48 13.73 2.38 0.04
N HIS A 49 13.90 3.27 -0.94
CA HIS A 49 12.80 3.64 -1.85
C HIS A 49 12.30 2.45 -2.67
N TRP A 50 13.21 1.58 -3.14
CA TRP A 50 12.81 0.36 -3.84
C TRP A 50 12.02 -0.59 -2.94
N ARG A 51 12.46 -0.82 -1.69
CA ARG A 51 11.75 -1.68 -0.73
C ARG A 51 10.41 -1.10 -0.30
N MET A 52 10.28 0.22 -0.16
CA MET A 52 9.00 0.88 0.13
C MET A 52 7.93 0.58 -0.91
N ARG A 53 8.32 0.38 -2.18
CA ARG A 53 7.39 0.10 -3.29
C ARG A 53 7.14 -1.38 -3.55
N THR A 54 8.08 -2.24 -3.13
CA THR A 54 8.06 -3.66 -3.51
C THR A 54 7.85 -4.61 -2.34
N SER A 55 8.05 -4.16 -1.10
CA SER A 55 7.99 -5.00 0.10
C SER A 55 6.99 -4.45 1.11
N PRO A 56 5.76 -5.02 1.16
CA PRO A 56 4.77 -4.67 2.18
C PRO A 56 5.27 -4.90 3.61
N ALA A 57 6.11 -5.92 3.81
CA ALA A 57 6.73 -6.20 5.11
C ALA A 57 7.67 -5.08 5.54
N TYR A 58 8.49 -4.55 4.62
CA TYR A 58 9.36 -3.42 4.91
C TYR A 58 8.56 -2.14 5.22
N VAL A 59 7.50 -1.87 4.46
CA VAL A 59 6.60 -0.74 4.74
C VAL A 59 6.04 -0.85 6.15
N ARG A 60 5.50 -2.02 6.53
CA ARG A 60 5.00 -2.26 7.89
C ARG A 60 6.09 -2.07 8.94
N GLU A 61 7.32 -2.50 8.69
CA GLU A 61 8.43 -2.27 9.60
C GLU A 61 8.72 -0.76 9.79
N GLN A 62 8.80 0.01 8.70
CA GLN A 62 9.08 1.46 8.76
C GLN A 62 7.95 2.22 9.45
N VAL A 63 6.70 1.91 9.11
CA VAL A 63 5.52 2.51 9.74
C VAL A 63 5.47 2.18 11.23
N PHE A 64 5.77 0.94 11.61
CA PHE A 64 5.82 0.56 13.02
C PHE A 64 6.94 1.29 13.79
N ARG A 65 8.11 1.46 13.17
CA ARG A 65 9.22 2.22 13.77
C ARG A 65 8.82 3.66 14.09
N ARG A 66 8.03 4.29 13.22
CA ARG A 66 7.54 5.66 13.38
C ARG A 66 6.38 5.75 14.39
N ASP A 67 5.35 4.94 14.21
CA ASP A 67 4.05 5.10 14.90
C ASP A 67 3.89 4.22 16.14
N ARG A 68 4.78 3.23 16.32
CA ARG A 68 4.76 2.25 17.41
C ARG A 68 3.45 1.47 17.56
N GLY A 69 2.66 1.37 16.48
CA GLY A 69 1.38 0.66 16.51
C GLY A 69 0.21 1.49 17.06
N VAL A 70 0.38 2.79 17.22
CA VAL A 70 -0.68 3.71 17.67
C VAL A 70 -1.57 4.10 16.49
N CYS A 71 -2.88 3.95 16.65
CA CYS A 71 -3.84 4.26 15.59
C CYS A 71 -3.91 5.78 15.36
N ALA A 72 -3.67 6.22 14.13
CA ALA A 72 -3.74 7.63 13.74
C ALA A 72 -5.15 8.23 13.82
N LEU A 73 -6.22 7.41 13.80
CA LEU A 73 -7.60 7.90 13.85
C LEU A 73 -8.20 7.91 15.25
N CYS A 74 -7.93 6.89 16.05
CA CYS A 74 -8.56 6.73 17.37
C CYS A 74 -7.59 6.80 18.55
N GLY A 75 -6.29 6.97 18.30
CA GLY A 75 -5.26 7.09 19.35
C GLY A 75 -4.92 5.80 20.10
N GLU A 76 -5.57 4.67 19.82
CA GLU A 76 -5.34 3.41 20.53
C GLU A 76 -3.94 2.84 20.25
N ASP A 77 -3.21 2.47 21.30
CA ASP A 77 -2.06 1.55 21.22
C ASP A 77 -2.55 0.11 20.96
N THR A 78 -2.49 -0.28 19.70
CA THR A 78 -2.97 -1.60 19.27
C THR A 78 -2.14 -2.75 19.83
N MET A 79 -0.86 -2.51 20.13
CA MET A 79 0.06 -3.51 20.66
C MET A 79 -0.16 -3.73 22.15
N ALA A 80 -0.37 -2.66 22.93
CA ALA A 80 -0.81 -2.75 24.32
C ALA A 80 -2.16 -3.47 24.43
N ARG A 81 -3.16 -3.07 23.64
CA ARG A 81 -4.46 -3.73 23.60
C ARG A 81 -4.35 -5.22 23.30
N SER A 82 -3.58 -5.58 22.28
CA SER A 82 -3.37 -6.99 21.93
C SER A 82 -2.69 -7.78 23.05
N ARG A 83 -1.69 -7.20 23.72
CA ARG A 83 -1.06 -7.82 24.91
C ARG A 83 -2.10 -8.11 26.00
N SER A 84 -2.97 -7.15 26.30
CA SER A 84 -4.05 -7.31 27.29
C SER A 84 -5.04 -8.40 26.88
N LEU A 85 -5.50 -8.43 25.62
CA LEU A 85 -6.41 -9.47 25.13
C LEU A 85 -5.79 -10.87 25.21
N ARG A 86 -4.49 -11.00 24.92
CA ARG A 86 -3.77 -12.28 25.00
C ARG A 86 -3.62 -12.83 26.43
N LYS A 87 -3.89 -12.05 27.47
CA LYS A 87 -3.93 -12.53 28.86
C LYS A 87 -5.26 -13.18 29.22
N LEU A 88 -6.35 -12.87 28.51
CA LEU A 88 -7.68 -13.40 28.80
C LEU A 88 -7.78 -14.89 28.42
N PRO A 89 -8.58 -15.69 29.15
CA PRO A 89 -8.94 -17.06 28.73
C PRO A 89 -9.56 -17.07 27.32
N TRP A 90 -9.42 -18.18 26.59
CA TRP A 90 -9.86 -18.30 25.19
C TRP A 90 -11.28 -17.78 24.95
N ARG A 91 -12.27 -18.20 25.77
CA ARG A 91 -13.68 -17.80 25.60
C ARG A 91 -13.88 -16.29 25.80
N ALA A 92 -13.29 -15.72 26.85
CA ALA A 92 -13.35 -14.28 27.14
C ALA A 92 -12.62 -13.46 26.06
N ARG A 93 -11.45 -13.92 25.63
CA ARG A 93 -10.65 -13.32 24.55
C ARG A 93 -11.43 -13.28 23.25
N ARG A 94 -12.03 -14.39 22.84
CA ARG A 94 -12.80 -14.49 21.59
C ARG A 94 -14.01 -13.55 21.60
N ARG A 95 -14.75 -13.50 22.72
CA ARG A 95 -15.86 -12.55 22.91
C ARG A 95 -15.37 -11.09 22.80
N ARG A 96 -14.32 -10.74 23.53
CA ARG A 96 -13.80 -9.37 23.53
C ARG A 96 -13.27 -8.93 22.17
N CYS A 97 -12.63 -9.84 21.43
CA CYS A 97 -12.23 -9.61 20.04
C CYS A 97 -13.42 -9.29 19.13
N GLN A 98 -14.54 -10.01 19.29
CA GLN A 98 -15.76 -9.78 18.52
C GLN A 98 -16.35 -8.39 18.83
N GLU A 99 -16.49 -8.04 20.11
CA GLU A 99 -16.99 -6.72 20.55
C GLU A 99 -16.14 -5.57 20.01
N LEU A 100 -14.83 -5.75 19.96
CA LEU A 100 -13.89 -4.75 19.46
C LEU A 100 -13.73 -4.76 17.94
N GLY A 101 -14.38 -5.66 17.21
CA GLY A 101 -14.23 -5.79 15.76
C GLY A 101 -12.84 -6.25 15.31
N ILE A 102 -12.11 -7.00 16.14
CA ILE A 102 -10.76 -7.50 15.85
C ILE A 102 -10.86 -8.99 15.48
N PRO A 103 -10.56 -9.39 14.23
CA PRO A 103 -10.49 -10.80 13.87
C PRO A 103 -9.44 -11.52 14.71
N TYR A 104 -9.78 -12.71 15.23
CA TYR A 104 -8.91 -13.44 16.16
C TYR A 104 -7.48 -13.67 15.61
N LEU A 105 -7.38 -14.01 14.31
CA LEU A 105 -6.11 -14.22 13.60
C LEU A 105 -5.22 -12.97 13.56
N ARG A 106 -5.81 -11.79 13.70
CA ARG A 106 -5.10 -10.50 13.66
C ARG A 106 -4.55 -10.09 15.02
N LEU A 107 -4.78 -10.85 16.09
CA LEU A 107 -4.24 -10.50 17.41
C LEU A 107 -2.71 -10.41 17.43
N ARG A 108 -1.98 -11.20 16.63
CA ARG A 108 -0.52 -11.09 16.56
C ARG A 108 -0.04 -9.86 15.75
N SER A 109 -0.93 -9.26 14.96
CA SER A 109 -0.67 -8.11 14.09
C SER A 109 -1.92 -7.20 14.06
N PRO A 110 -2.24 -6.50 15.17
CA PRO A 110 -3.54 -5.88 15.42
C PRO A 110 -3.75 -4.52 14.71
N TRP A 111 -2.98 -4.26 13.66
CA TRP A 111 -2.98 -2.99 12.92
C TRP A 111 -2.49 -3.19 11.47
N ASP A 112 -2.81 -2.20 10.62
CA ASP A 112 -2.42 -2.12 9.22
C ASP A 112 -1.73 -0.79 8.88
N ALA A 113 -0.79 -0.86 7.94
CA ALA A 113 -0.22 0.32 7.28
C ALA A 113 -1.19 0.73 6.17
N ASP A 114 -1.97 1.76 6.43
CA ASP A 114 -2.96 2.31 5.51
C ASP A 114 -2.40 3.52 4.78
N HIS A 115 -2.87 3.77 3.55
CA HIS A 115 -2.49 4.98 2.83
C HIS A 115 -3.38 6.15 3.29
N ILE A 116 -2.80 7.32 3.54
CA ILE A 116 -3.54 8.55 3.85
C ILE A 116 -4.37 8.96 2.63
N VAL A 117 -3.72 9.05 1.48
CA VAL A 117 -4.39 9.12 0.17
C VAL A 117 -4.28 7.75 -0.49
N PRO A 118 -5.39 7.07 -0.80
CA PRO A 118 -5.38 5.77 -1.47
C PRO A 118 -4.75 5.82 -2.87
N VAL A 119 -4.07 4.74 -3.25
CA VAL A 119 -3.40 4.65 -4.57
C VAL A 119 -4.37 4.79 -5.75
N CYS A 120 -5.58 4.25 -5.63
CA CYS A 120 -6.62 4.39 -6.65
C CYS A 120 -7.10 5.83 -6.84
N GLU A 121 -6.88 6.69 -5.86
CA GLU A 121 -7.20 8.13 -5.88
C GLU A 121 -5.94 8.98 -6.14
N GLY A 122 -4.84 8.37 -6.61
CA GLY A 122 -3.59 9.07 -6.93
C GLY A 122 -2.57 9.13 -5.80
N GLY A 123 -2.84 8.48 -4.67
CA GLY A 123 -1.89 8.37 -3.57
C GLY A 123 -0.63 7.58 -3.97
N GLY A 124 0.54 8.23 -3.94
CA GLY A 124 1.79 7.55 -4.21
C GLY A 124 2.08 6.42 -3.20
N GLN A 125 2.81 5.39 -3.63
CA GLN A 125 3.29 4.29 -2.77
C GLN A 125 4.71 4.56 -2.21
N CYS A 126 5.26 5.75 -2.47
CA CYS A 126 6.71 5.93 -2.56
C CYS A 126 7.35 6.50 -1.30
N SER A 127 6.53 7.06 -0.42
CA SER A 127 6.97 7.88 0.69
C SER A 127 6.27 7.42 1.97
N LEU A 128 7.00 7.43 3.10
CA LEU A 128 6.47 6.97 4.38
C LEU A 128 5.37 7.92 4.90
N GLU A 129 5.40 9.17 4.45
CA GLU A 129 4.48 10.25 4.79
C GLU A 129 3.05 9.94 4.32
N ASN A 130 2.88 9.23 3.20
CA ASN A 130 1.55 8.81 2.76
C ASN A 130 1.03 7.56 3.48
N PHE A 131 1.76 7.02 4.47
CA PHE A 131 1.28 5.92 5.30
C PHE A 131 0.87 6.40 6.68
N ARG A 132 -0.13 5.74 7.26
CA ARG A 132 -0.57 5.87 8.65
C ARG A 132 -0.82 4.50 9.26
N THR A 133 -0.60 4.37 10.57
CA THR A 133 -1.02 3.19 11.32
C THR A 133 -2.51 3.26 11.64
N LEU A 134 -3.27 2.24 11.24
CA LEU A 134 -4.67 2.09 11.66
C LEU A 134 -4.89 0.78 12.41
N CYS A 135 -5.69 0.84 13.48
CA CYS A 135 -6.22 -0.37 14.10
C CYS A 135 -7.21 -1.07 13.16
N ILE A 136 -7.41 -2.39 13.34
CA ILE A 136 -8.25 -3.18 12.41
C ILE A 136 -9.66 -2.59 12.19
N PRO A 137 -10.41 -2.18 13.22
CA PRO A 137 -11.75 -1.61 13.02
C PRO A 137 -11.72 -0.29 12.23
N CYS A 138 -10.76 0.60 12.55
CA CYS A 138 -10.58 1.86 11.82
C CYS A 138 -10.22 1.61 10.35
N HIS A 139 -9.32 0.64 10.10
CA HIS A 139 -8.92 0.27 8.74
C HIS A 139 -10.09 -0.31 7.93
N GLN A 140 -10.90 -1.18 8.54
CA GLN A 140 -12.11 -1.73 7.92
C GLN A 140 -13.10 -0.62 7.55
N ARG A 141 -13.32 0.34 8.44
CA ARG A 141 -14.20 1.49 8.20
C ARG A 141 -13.74 2.34 7.01
N VAL A 142 -12.48 2.81 7.01
CA VAL A 142 -11.97 3.64 5.91
C VAL A 142 -11.92 2.89 4.58
N THR A 143 -11.63 1.57 4.61
CA THR A 143 -11.69 0.74 3.40
C THR A 143 -13.12 0.60 2.90
N GLY A 144 -14.10 0.49 3.80
CA GLY A 144 -15.53 0.49 3.47
C GLY A 144 -15.96 1.80 2.80
N GLU A 145 -15.62 2.94 3.41
CA GLU A 145 -15.89 4.28 2.87
C GLU A 145 -15.27 4.45 1.47
N LEU A 146 -14.01 4.05 1.28
CA LEU A 146 -13.33 4.07 -0.02
C LEU A 146 -14.07 3.23 -1.07
N ARG A 147 -14.51 2.01 -0.72
CA ARG A 147 -15.27 1.16 -1.64
C ARG A 147 -16.61 1.74 -2.04
N VAL A 148 -17.25 2.54 -1.18
CA VAL A 148 -18.48 3.26 -1.52
C VAL A 148 -18.15 4.37 -2.51
N ARG A 149 -17.16 5.23 -2.22
CA ARG A 149 -16.73 6.30 -3.12
C ARG A 149 -16.38 5.79 -4.52
N LEU A 150 -15.57 4.74 -4.61
CA LEU A 150 -15.15 4.18 -5.90
C LEU A 150 -16.33 3.62 -6.71
N ARG A 151 -17.34 3.04 -6.05
CA ARG A 151 -18.57 2.58 -6.72
C ARG A 151 -19.38 3.76 -7.26
N SER A 152 -19.56 4.81 -6.46
CA SER A 152 -20.26 6.02 -6.88
C SER A 152 -19.56 6.72 -8.05
N SER A 153 -18.22 6.84 -8.01
CA SER A 153 -17.44 7.46 -9.09
C SER A 153 -17.51 6.69 -10.42
N CYS A 154 -17.55 5.35 -10.36
CA CYS A 154 -17.72 4.51 -11.55
C CYS A 154 -19.10 4.75 -12.19
N ALA A 155 -20.16 4.77 -11.39
CA ALA A 155 -21.53 5.00 -11.85
C ALA A 155 -21.72 6.39 -12.49
N THR A 156 -21.10 7.44 -11.94
CA THR A 156 -21.13 8.78 -12.55
C THR A 156 -20.35 8.86 -13.86
N THR A 157 -19.25 8.11 -13.99
CA THR A 157 -18.45 8.10 -15.24
C THR A 157 -19.21 7.39 -16.36
N GLU A 158 -19.91 6.30 -16.05
CA GLU A 158 -20.76 5.57 -16.99
C GLU A 158 -21.96 6.42 -17.45
N ALA A 159 -22.60 7.18 -16.54
CA ALA A 159 -23.72 8.06 -16.86
C ALA A 159 -23.34 9.33 -17.64
N ALA A 160 -22.07 9.76 -17.59
CA ALA A 160 -21.55 10.86 -18.39
C ALA A 160 -21.16 10.40 -19.80
N ASN A 161 -20.62 9.19 -19.94
CA ASN A 161 -20.18 8.63 -21.22
C ASN A 161 -21.36 8.21 -22.13
N SER A 162 -22.53 7.89 -21.56
CA SER A 162 -23.74 7.54 -22.32
C SER A 162 -24.48 8.73 -22.96
N ARG A 163 -24.11 9.99 -22.61
CA ARG A 163 -24.71 11.21 -23.19
C ARG A 163 -23.90 11.83 -24.33
N GLY A 164 -22.81 11.18 -24.75
CA GLY A 164 -21.87 11.71 -25.76
C GLY A 164 -22.01 11.12 -27.18
N HIS A 165 -22.95 10.20 -27.43
CA HIS A 165 -23.22 9.68 -28.77
C HIS A 165 -24.48 10.34 -29.35
N ALA A 166 -24.32 11.52 -29.97
CA ALA A 166 -25.31 12.03 -30.90
C ALA A 166 -25.12 11.30 -32.24
N PRO A 167 -26.16 10.73 -32.86
CA PRO A 167 -26.02 10.07 -34.16
C PRO A 167 -25.76 11.13 -35.24
N SER A 168 -24.58 11.05 -35.88
CA SER A 168 -24.28 11.81 -37.10
C SER A 168 -25.19 11.34 -38.22
N THR A 169 -26.19 12.14 -38.58
CA THR A 169 -27.00 11.93 -39.78
C THR A 169 -26.17 12.26 -41.02
N LEU A 170 -25.59 11.24 -41.64
CA LEU A 170 -25.14 11.29 -43.03
C LEU A 170 -26.38 11.24 -43.94
N GLY A 171 -26.75 12.40 -44.49
CA GLY A 171 -27.68 12.51 -45.61
C GLY A 171 -26.89 12.53 -46.92
N ALA A 172 -27.13 11.53 -47.76
CA ALA A 172 -26.47 11.28 -49.03
C ALA A 172 -26.85 12.28 -50.13
N ASP A 173 -25.95 12.38 -51.10
CA ASP A 173 -25.96 13.16 -52.34
C ASP A 173 -27.25 13.05 -53.18
N MET A 174 -27.64 14.17 -53.81
CA MET A 174 -27.86 14.34 -55.26
C MET A 174 -27.87 15.83 -55.62
#